data_AF-A0A388PJ01-F1
#
_entry.id   AF-A0A388PJ01-F1
#
_cell.length_a   1.000
_cell.length_b   1.000
_cell.length_c   1.000
_cell.angle_alpha   90.00
_cell.angle_beta   90.00
_cell.angle_gamma   90.00
#
_symmetry.space_group_name_H-M   'P 1'
#
loop_
_entity.id
_entity.type
_entity.pdbx_description
1 polymer ?
#
loop_
_entity_poly.entity_id
_entity_poly.type
_entity_poly.pdbx_seq_one_letter_code
_entity_poly.pdbx_strand_id
1 'polypeptide(L)'
;MIHVCAEAYTLTGEDRWRQTLEDLAQAYGGMARNVPNGVAHALEGLTHYAMGHAVLKHAPGVNLDALQATLSGQVNTSAHARPHRRVLLVPSAETPGFQLCVGPTCQAPTHDLGEIADAL
;
A
#
# COMPACT_ATOMS: atom_id res chain seq x y z
N MET A 1 4.28 11.93 7.78
CA MET A 1 4.82 11.09 8.89
C MET A 1 3.98 9.84 9.10
N ILE A 2 2.67 9.93 9.39
CA ILE A 2 1.80 8.74 9.58
C ILE A 2 1.93 7.73 8.44
N HIS A 3 1.80 8.16 7.19
CA HIS A 3 1.95 7.28 6.02
C HIS A 3 3.28 6.50 6.03
N VAL A 4 4.39 7.18 6.32
CA VAL A 4 5.72 6.59 6.33
C VAL A 4 5.85 5.58 7.48
N CYS A 5 5.33 5.89 8.67
CA CYS A 5 5.34 4.94 9.78
C CYS A 5 4.51 3.70 9.47
N ALA A 6 3.35 3.86 8.82
CA ALA A 6 2.48 2.74 8.44
C ALA A 6 3.11 1.83 7.39
N GLU A 7 3.73 2.42 6.36
CA GLU A 7 4.49 1.68 5.35
C GLU A 7 5.73 1.01 5.95
N ALA A 8 6.49 1.71 6.80
CA ALA A 8 7.65 1.16 7.48
C ALA A 8 7.27 -0.02 8.39
N TYR A 9 6.21 0.12 9.18
CA TYR A 9 5.69 -1.00 9.97
C TYR A 9 5.28 -2.18 9.09
N THR A 10 4.62 -1.93 7.95
CA THR A 10 4.23 -2.99 7.01
C THR A 10 5.44 -3.72 6.43
N LEU A 11 6.51 -3.00 6.11
CA LEU A 11 7.71 -3.55 5.47
C LEU A 11 8.67 -4.21 6.46
N THR A 12 8.77 -3.71 7.69
CA THR A 12 9.78 -4.17 8.65
C THR A 12 9.20 -4.95 9.83
N GLY A 13 7.91 -4.78 10.13
CA GLY A 13 7.25 -5.39 11.29
C GLY A 13 7.71 -4.83 12.64
N GLU A 14 8.56 -3.80 12.67
CA GLU A 14 9.14 -3.28 13.92
C GLU A 14 8.13 -2.48 14.75
N ASP A 15 7.98 -2.86 16.02
CA ASP A 15 7.00 -2.25 16.95
C ASP A 15 7.16 -0.75 17.16
N ARG A 16 8.37 -0.19 17.00
CA ARG A 16 8.60 1.26 17.12
C ARG A 16 7.72 2.07 16.16
N TRP A 17 7.45 1.52 14.97
CA TRP A 17 6.62 2.19 13.96
C TRP A 17 5.14 2.12 14.32
N ARG A 18 4.69 0.95 14.81
CA ARG A 18 3.34 0.78 15.37
C ARG A 18 3.11 1.71 16.56
N GLN A 19 4.03 1.75 17.53
CA GLN A 19 3.90 2.62 18.71
C GLN A 19 3.79 4.09 18.31
N THR A 20 4.64 4.53 17.38
CA THR A 20 4.59 5.91 16.85
C THR A 20 3.23 6.22 16.21
N LEU A 21 2.63 5.25 15.49
CA LEU A 21 1.29 5.42 14.89
C LEU A 21 0.19 5.53 15.94
N GLU A 22 0.24 4.71 16.99
CA GLU A 22 -0.71 4.73 18.09
C GLU A 22 -0.66 6.07 18.83
N ASP A 23 0.54 6.57 19.14
CA ASP A 23 0.75 7.86 19.79
C ASP A 23 0.20 9.02 18.93
N LEU A 24 0.47 8.97 17.61
CA LEU A 24 -0.06 9.96 16.67
C LEU A 24 -1.58 9.87 16.56
N ALA A 25 -2.15 8.68 16.42
CA ALA A 25 -3.59 8.48 16.33
C ALA A 25 -4.33 9.09 17.52
N GLN A 26 -3.79 8.90 18.74
CA GLN A 26 -4.34 9.49 19.95
C GLN A 26 -4.30 11.03 19.92
N ALA A 27 -3.19 11.63 19.48
CA ALA A 27 -3.06 13.08 19.38
C ALA A 27 -4.02 13.68 18.33
N TYR A 28 -4.22 12.99 17.20
CA TYR A 28 -5.08 13.45 16.11
C TYR A 28 -6.58 13.41 16.45
N GLY A 29 -7.02 12.55 17.37
CA GLY A 29 -8.42 12.51 17.82
C GLY A 29 -8.92 13.85 18.38
N GLY A 30 -8.08 14.57 19.13
CA GLY A 30 -8.40 15.92 19.62
C GLY A 30 -8.38 16.99 18.53
N MET A 31 -7.48 16.86 17.55
CA MET A 31 -7.34 17.82 16.44
C MET A 31 -8.48 17.70 15.42
N ALA A 32 -9.03 16.50 15.21
CA ALA A 32 -10.09 16.26 14.24
C ALA A 32 -11.36 17.11 14.50
N ARG A 33 -11.62 17.48 15.75
CA ARG A 33 -12.76 18.35 16.12
C ARG A 33 -12.51 19.82 15.81
N ASN A 34 -11.26 20.27 15.89
CA ASN A 34 -10.91 21.69 15.85
C ASN A 34 -10.32 22.13 14.49
N VAL A 35 -9.71 21.20 13.75
CA VAL A 35 -9.01 21.47 12.49
C VAL A 35 -9.27 20.36 11.47
N PRO A 36 -10.54 20.11 11.07
CA PRO A 36 -10.91 18.95 10.25
C PRO A 36 -10.13 18.88 8.92
N ASN A 37 -9.93 20.02 8.25
CA ASN A 37 -9.17 20.09 7.01
C ASN A 37 -7.66 19.83 7.23
N GLY A 38 -7.14 20.15 8.41
CA GLY A 38 -5.72 19.96 8.77
C GLY A 38 -5.38 18.51 9.12
N VAL A 39 -6.38 17.66 9.37
CA VAL A 39 -6.17 16.25 9.73
C VAL A 39 -6.54 15.27 8.62
N ALA A 40 -7.12 15.71 7.51
CA ALA A 40 -7.61 14.81 6.46
C ALA A 40 -6.52 13.87 5.93
N HIS A 41 -5.34 14.40 5.63
CA HIS A 41 -4.20 13.59 5.17
C HIS A 41 -3.67 12.65 6.27
N ALA A 42 -3.69 13.08 7.54
CA ALA A 42 -3.33 12.20 8.65
C ALA A 42 -4.33 11.03 8.81
N LEU A 43 -5.63 11.31 8.69
CA LEU A 43 -6.70 10.32 8.75
C LEU A 43 -6.63 9.32 7.58
N GLU A 44 -6.30 9.78 6.38
CA GLU A 44 -6.02 8.91 5.23
C GLU A 44 -4.92 7.89 5.59
N GLY A 45 -3.80 8.35 6.13
CA GLY A 45 -2.70 7.48 6.58
C GLY A 45 -3.12 6.47 7.65
N LEU A 46 -3.87 6.90 8.66
CA LEU A 46 -4.39 6.02 9.72
C LEU A 46 -5.40 5.00 9.18
N THR A 47 -6.23 5.40 8.22
CA THR A 47 -7.21 4.52 7.59
C THR A 47 -6.51 3.43 6.79
N HIS A 48 -5.48 3.77 6.01
CA HIS A 48 -4.67 2.77 5.31
C HIS A 48 -3.94 1.84 6.27
N TYR A 49 -3.42 2.36 7.39
CA TYR A 49 -2.84 1.50 8.43
C TYR A 49 -3.86 0.50 8.98
N ALA A 50 -5.07 0.96 9.29
CA ALA A 50 -6.14 0.13 9.85
C ALA A 50 -6.69 -0.90 8.84
N MET A 51 -6.84 -0.54 7.57
CA MET A 51 -7.27 -1.45 6.50
C MET A 51 -6.17 -2.45 6.08
N GLY A 52 -4.92 -2.13 6.40
CA GLY A 52 -3.75 -2.83 5.89
C GLY A 52 -3.29 -2.27 4.55
N HIS A 53 -1.97 -2.15 4.40
CA HIS A 53 -1.36 -1.78 3.13
C HIS A 53 -1.39 -2.94 2.15
N ALA A 54 -1.68 -2.65 0.89
CA ALA A 54 -1.44 -3.57 -0.22
C ALA A 54 0.06 -3.70 -0.45
N VAL A 55 0.58 -4.91 -0.33
CA VAL A 55 1.96 -5.30 -0.60
C VAL A 55 1.93 -6.29 -1.75
N LEU A 56 2.62 -5.96 -2.83
CA LEU A 56 2.80 -6.86 -3.96
C LEU A 56 4.22 -7.42 -3.91
N LYS A 57 4.30 -8.68 -3.45
CA LYS A 57 5.52 -9.45 -3.49
C LYS A 57 5.78 -9.91 -4.91
N HIS A 58 7.03 -9.93 -5.34
CA HIS A 58 7.38 -10.35 -6.68
C HIS A 58 8.68 -11.16 -6.74
N ALA A 59 8.74 -12.13 -7.64
CA ALA A 59 9.96 -12.88 -7.89
C ALA A 59 11.06 -11.95 -8.47
N PRO A 60 12.35 -12.28 -8.27
CA PRO A 60 13.42 -11.62 -8.99
C PRO A 60 13.25 -11.78 -10.51
N GLY A 61 13.48 -10.71 -11.28
CA GLY A 61 13.49 -10.76 -12.74
C GLY A 61 12.13 -10.77 -13.45
N VAL A 62 11.02 -10.61 -12.71
CA VAL A 62 9.70 -10.41 -13.34
C VAL A 62 9.62 -9.09 -14.10
N ASN A 63 8.71 -9.03 -15.07
CA ASN A 63 8.49 -7.84 -15.89
C ASN A 63 7.69 -6.76 -15.12
N LEU A 64 8.40 -5.88 -14.41
CA LEU A 64 7.80 -4.76 -13.67
C LEU A 64 7.20 -3.68 -14.59
N ASP A 65 7.70 -3.54 -15.83
CA ASP A 65 7.14 -2.59 -16.80
C ASP A 65 5.74 -3.02 -17.23
N ALA A 66 5.56 -4.33 -17.49
CA ALA A 66 4.25 -4.91 -17.78
C ALA A 66 3.30 -4.75 -16.59
N LEU A 67 3.78 -5.00 -15.36
CA LEU A 67 2.99 -4.75 -14.15
C LEU A 67 2.56 -3.28 -14.05
N GLN A 68 3.49 -2.34 -14.24
CA GLN A 68 3.18 -0.91 -14.18
C GLN A 68 2.13 -0.53 -15.23
N ALA A 69 2.27 -1.03 -16.46
CA ALA A 69 1.31 -0.78 -17.54
C ALA A 69 -0.08 -1.33 -17.20
N THR A 70 -0.17 -2.51 -16.60
CA THR A 70 -1.44 -3.12 -16.17
C THR A 70 -2.07 -2.37 -14.99
N LEU A 71 -1.27 -1.96 -14.01
CA LEU A 71 -1.79 -1.31 -12.80
C LEU A 71 -2.12 0.18 -12.99
N SER A 72 -1.32 0.89 -13.78
CA SER A 72 -1.39 2.36 -13.91
C SER A 72 -1.87 2.84 -15.29
N GLY A 73 -2.14 1.92 -16.21
CA GLY A 73 -2.39 2.22 -17.62
C GLY A 73 -1.10 2.29 -18.46
N GLN A 74 -1.27 2.27 -19.78
CA GLN A 74 -0.18 2.31 -20.75
C GLN A 74 0.44 3.71 -20.84
N VAL A 75 1.57 3.82 -21.56
CA VAL A 75 2.31 5.08 -21.77
C VAL A 75 1.40 6.19 -22.32
N ASN A 76 0.42 5.84 -23.17
CA ASN A 76 -0.54 6.76 -23.78
C ASN A 76 -1.83 6.98 -22.95
N THR A 77 -1.97 6.35 -21.78
CA THR A 77 -3.12 6.59 -20.90
C THR A 77 -3.03 7.99 -20.32
N SER A 78 -4.07 8.80 -20.56
CA SER A 78 -4.18 10.16 -20.04
C SER A 78 -4.14 10.15 -18.51
N ALA A 79 -3.52 11.18 -17.91
CA ALA A 79 -3.30 11.23 -16.46
C ALA A 79 -4.60 11.03 -15.65
N HIS A 80 -5.72 11.58 -16.11
CA HIS A 80 -7.03 11.47 -15.45
C HIS A 80 -7.68 10.09 -15.60
N ALA A 81 -7.24 9.26 -16.54
CA ALA A 81 -7.74 7.90 -16.74
C ALA A 81 -6.87 6.84 -16.03
N ARG A 82 -5.77 7.25 -15.38
CA ARG A 82 -4.90 6.31 -14.65
C ARG A 82 -5.54 5.96 -13.30
N PRO A 83 -5.74 4.67 -12.99
CA PRO A 83 -6.20 4.28 -11.68
C PRO A 83 -5.14 4.65 -10.63
N HIS A 84 -5.57 5.27 -9.53
CA HIS A 84 -4.68 5.51 -8.39
C HIS A 84 -4.68 4.28 -7.48
N ARG A 85 -3.64 3.45 -7.60
CA ARG A 85 -3.44 2.24 -6.78
C ARG A 85 -2.17 2.38 -5.95
N ARG A 86 -2.31 2.45 -4.63
CA ARG A 86 -1.17 2.53 -3.71
C ARG A 86 -0.77 1.12 -3.27
N VAL A 87 0.37 0.66 -3.76
CA VAL A 87 0.90 -0.68 -3.47
C VAL A 87 2.39 -0.58 -3.15
N LEU A 88 2.83 -1.34 -2.15
CA LEU A 88 4.24 -1.49 -1.81
C LEU A 88 4.82 -2.68 -2.58
N LEU A 89 5.83 -2.44 -3.41
CA LEU A 89 6.53 -3.50 -4.14
C LEU A 89 7.64 -4.09 -3.27
N VAL A 90 7.63 -5.41 -3.09
CA VAL A 90 8.63 -6.12 -2.28
C VAL A 90 9.21 -7.29 -3.06
N PRO A 91 10.53 -7.32 -3.32
CA PRO A 91 11.15 -8.49 -3.91
C PRO A 91 11.11 -9.67 -2.93
N SER A 92 10.72 -10.84 -3.42
CA SER A 92 10.59 -12.08 -2.63
C SER A 92 11.05 -13.27 -3.45
N ALA A 93 12.16 -13.91 -3.03
CA ALA A 93 12.67 -15.11 -3.70
C ALA A 93 11.75 -16.33 -3.52
N GLU A 94 10.89 -16.31 -2.50
CA GLU A 94 9.97 -17.41 -2.17
C GLU A 94 8.65 -17.33 -2.95
N THR A 95 8.39 -16.20 -3.61
CA THR A 95 7.14 -15.96 -4.34
C THR A 95 7.31 -16.28 -5.83
N PRO A 96 6.61 -17.28 -6.39
CA PRO A 96 6.60 -17.49 -7.83
C PRO A 96 5.70 -16.45 -8.51
N GLY A 97 6.26 -15.66 -9.43
CA GLY A 97 5.53 -14.58 -10.11
C GLY A 97 5.25 -13.41 -9.17
N PHE A 98 3.98 -13.13 -8.93
CA PHE A 98 3.50 -12.04 -8.07
C PHE A 98 2.56 -12.56 -6.99
N GLN A 99 2.54 -11.92 -5.83
CA GLN A 99 1.60 -12.24 -4.76
C GLN A 99 1.13 -10.96 -4.07
N LEU A 100 -0.18 -10.73 -4.09
CA LEU A 100 -0.80 -9.61 -3.38
C LEU A 100 -1.12 -10.00 -1.93
N CYS A 101 -0.68 -9.18 -1.00
CA CYS A 101 -1.03 -9.25 0.41
C CYS A 101 -1.67 -7.93 0.86
N VAL A 102 -2.75 -8.00 1.65
CA VAL A 102 -3.37 -6.83 2.27
C VAL A 102 -3.42 -7.08 3.77
N GLY A 103 -2.63 -6.30 4.52
CA GLY A 103 -2.41 -6.54 5.94
C GLY A 103 -1.87 -7.96 6.19
N PRO A 104 -2.50 -8.79 7.04
CA PRO A 104 -2.03 -10.14 7.35
C PRO A 104 -2.41 -11.20 6.29
N THR A 105 -3.25 -10.86 5.31
CA THR A 105 -3.81 -11.84 4.37
C THR A 105 -3.09 -11.77 3.03
N CYS A 106 -2.64 -12.91 2.51
CA CYS A 106 -2.04 -13.01 1.18
C CYS A 106 -2.86 -13.92 0.28
N GLN A 107 -3.00 -13.55 -0.98
CA GLN A 107 -3.59 -14.40 -2.02
C GLN A 107 -2.59 -15.46 -2.49
N ALA A 108 -3.07 -16.42 -3.30
CA ALA A 108 -2.18 -17.35 -3.98
C ALA A 108 -1.27 -16.58 -4.98
N PRO A 109 0.01 -16.96 -5.11
CA PRO A 109 0.85 -16.37 -6.13
C PRO A 109 0.32 -16.62 -7.55
N THR A 110 0.42 -15.62 -8.41
CA THR A 110 -0.06 -15.66 -9.80
C THR A 110 0.93 -15.00 -10.75
N HIS A 111 0.88 -15.39 -12.02
CA HIS A 111 1.57 -14.70 -13.11
C HIS A 111 0.60 -13.84 -13.94
N ASP A 112 -0.70 -13.91 -13.64
CA ASP A 112 -1.70 -13.11 -14.29
C ASP A 112 -1.77 -11.71 -13.67
N LEU A 113 -1.35 -10.71 -14.44
CA LEU A 113 -1.39 -9.32 -14.00
C LEU A 113 -2.82 -8.76 -13.93
N GLY A 114 -3.75 -9.34 -14.68
CA GLY A 114 -5.17 -8.98 -14.65
C GLY A 114 -5.81 -9.33 -13.31
N GLU A 115 -5.53 -10.53 -12.78
CA GLU A 115 -6.00 -10.95 -11.46
C GLU A 115 -5.53 -9.99 -10.35
N ILE A 116 -4.29 -9.52 -10.44
CA ILE A 116 -3.73 -8.54 -9.48
C ILE A 116 -4.45 -7.20 -9.61
N ALA A 117 -4.73 -6.74 -10.84
CA ALA A 117 -5.41 -5.48 -11.08
C ALA A 117 -6.86 -5.49 -10.61
N ASP A 118 -7.58 -6.60 -10.79
CA ASP A 118 -8.98 -6.74 -10.35
C ASP A 118 -9.10 -6.83 -8.82
N ALA A 119 -8.05 -7.30 -8.14
CA ALA A 119 -7.99 -7.38 -6.69
C ALA A 119 -7.59 -6.05 -5.98
N LEU A 120 -7.23 -5.01 -6.75
CA LEU A 120 -6.76 -3.69 -6.28
C LEU A 120 -7.68 -2.54 -6.68
#